data_AF-D8FB46-F1
#
_entry.id   AF-D8FB46-F1
#
_cell.length_a   1.000
_cell.length_b   1.000
_cell.length_c   1.000
_cell.angle_alpha   90.00
_cell.angle_beta   90.00
_cell.angle_gamma   90.00
#
_symmetry.space_group_name_H-M   'P 1'
#
loop_
_entity.id
_entity.type
_entity.pdbx_description
1 polymer ?
#
loop_
_entity_poly.entity_id
_entity_poly.type
_entity_poly.pdbx_seq_one_letter_code
_entity_poly.pdbx_strand_id
1 'polypeptide(L)'
;MLFIVADNTPGTPPAPLIENSDIEVLCEDAKASRANEFSSAQSAVAGLRESIFHESVYWLHKSIHSLGAAERKVQNGMLTWSVIDAYLSAFFSMRCLCGMLGVVICDYKNKSYVIDLCRNVGNMRRQIRNLRDAFEEKPIAYTTGVRFDHKQCWEIMQRLLRVLKEESWGKDLSQKIIDLDSKDFAHHRNRICYYAHEWLENDLHLPRYEDDFMSLRNIEFDKATSRFTISLALAMVRAAIAGYWDIAKIASILNEESKLIIASLDDTRHPYFGEQLISFLTTTEFEIRD
;
A
#
# COMPACT_ATOMS: atom_id res chain seq x y z
N MET A 1 19.09 13.60 -4.10
CA MET A 1 19.74 13.51 -2.77
C MET A 1 18.59 13.27 -1.80
N LEU A 2 18.30 12.00 -1.54
CA LEU A 2 17.32 11.58 -0.53
C LEU A 2 18.04 11.74 0.82
N PHE A 3 17.55 12.64 1.68
CA PHE A 3 18.17 12.85 3.00
C PHE A 3 17.50 11.91 3.99
N ILE A 4 17.97 10.67 4.05
CA ILE A 4 17.47 9.72 5.05
C ILE A 4 17.90 10.22 6.44
N VAL A 5 16.93 10.34 7.34
CA VAL A 5 17.15 10.64 8.76
C VAL A 5 18.10 9.58 9.33
N ALA A 6 19.14 10.02 10.05
CA ALA A 6 20.26 9.18 10.50
C ALA A 6 19.88 8.01 11.45
N ASP A 7 18.61 7.89 11.85
CA ASP A 7 18.10 6.89 12.79
C ASP A 7 17.19 5.82 12.14
N ASN A 8 17.05 5.81 10.81
CA ASN A 8 16.22 4.84 10.09
C ASN A 8 16.98 3.51 9.91
N THR A 9 17.08 2.72 10.98
CA THR A 9 17.57 1.34 10.88
C THR A 9 16.60 0.51 10.04
N PRO A 10 17.07 -0.31 9.07
CA PRO A 10 16.21 -1.16 8.28
C PRO A 10 15.20 -1.97 9.11
N GLY A 11 13.94 -1.98 8.70
CA GLY A 11 12.85 -2.69 9.39
C GLY A 11 12.35 -2.08 10.71
N THR A 12 12.81 -0.89 11.13
CA THR A 12 12.23 -0.24 12.32
C THR A 12 10.93 0.50 12.00
N PRO A 13 9.97 0.56 12.94
CA PRO A 13 8.80 1.40 12.77
C PRO A 13 9.21 2.88 12.68
N PRO A 14 8.62 3.64 11.74
CA PRO A 14 8.83 5.09 11.70
C PRO A 14 8.14 5.75 12.91
N ALA A 15 8.63 6.94 13.29
CA ALA A 15 7.85 7.83 14.15
C ALA A 15 6.51 8.18 13.48
N PRO A 16 5.42 8.34 14.22
CA PRO A 16 4.13 8.74 13.66
C PRO A 16 4.25 10.06 12.91
N LEU A 17 3.78 10.14 11.65
CA LEU A 17 3.82 11.36 10.86
C LEU A 17 3.23 12.57 11.60
N ILE A 18 2.12 12.37 12.31
CA ILE A 18 1.37 13.43 13.00
C ILE A 18 2.15 14.05 14.17
N GLU A 19 3.15 13.34 14.72
CA GLU A 19 4.02 13.91 15.75
C GLU A 19 5.01 14.94 15.18
N ASN A 20 5.07 15.08 13.85
CA ASN A 20 5.75 16.18 13.21
C ASN A 20 4.87 17.45 13.30
N SER A 21 5.32 18.41 14.12
CA SER A 21 4.66 19.71 14.32
C SER A 21 4.33 20.42 13.01
N ASP A 22 5.11 20.20 11.97
CA ASP A 22 4.92 20.85 10.68
C ASP A 22 3.72 20.26 9.89
N ILE A 23 3.38 18.99 10.12
CA ILE A 23 2.16 18.38 9.57
C ILE A 23 0.93 18.94 10.28
N GLU A 24 1.02 19.21 11.58
CA GLU A 24 -0.06 19.88 12.30
C GLU A 24 -0.34 21.28 11.73
N VAL A 25 0.72 22.06 11.46
CA VAL A 25 0.61 23.38 10.82
C VAL A 25 -0.06 23.26 9.46
N LEU A 26 0.40 22.33 8.61
CA LEU A 26 -0.20 22.09 7.30
C LEU A 26 -1.69 21.71 7.39
N CYS A 27 -2.06 20.89 8.38
CA CYS A 27 -3.44 20.47 8.62
C CYS A 27 -4.34 21.59 9.16
N GLU A 28 -3.81 22.48 10.01
CA GLU A 28 -4.54 23.65 10.51
C GLU A 28 -4.71 24.73 9.43
N ASP A 29 -3.68 24.97 8.60
CA ASP A 29 -3.77 25.88 7.45
C ASP A 29 -4.82 25.39 6.43
N ALA A 30 -4.86 24.08 6.18
CA ALA A 30 -5.88 23.50 5.31
C ALA A 30 -7.27 23.70 5.92
N LYS A 31 -7.43 23.53 7.24
CA LYS A 31 -8.70 23.78 7.92
C LYS A 31 -9.14 25.26 7.88
N ALA A 32 -8.21 26.21 7.93
CA ALA A 32 -8.50 27.65 7.88
C ALA A 32 -8.99 28.10 6.49
N SER A 33 -8.57 27.42 5.42
CA SER A 33 -8.90 27.76 4.03
C SER A 33 -10.33 27.37 3.58
N ARG A 34 -11.20 27.00 4.52
CA ARG A 34 -12.59 26.48 4.33
C ARG A 34 -13.61 27.43 3.67
N ALA A 35 -13.22 28.62 3.22
CA ALA A 35 -14.13 29.51 2.51
C ALA A 35 -14.56 28.95 1.13
N ASN A 36 -13.85 27.96 0.59
CA ASN A 36 -14.19 27.23 -0.63
C ASN A 36 -14.20 25.71 -0.33
N GLU A 37 -15.12 24.96 -0.95
CA GLU A 37 -15.42 23.53 -0.68
C GLU A 37 -14.23 22.54 -0.80
N PHE A 38 -13.07 23.01 -1.25
CA PHE A 38 -11.79 22.30 -1.20
C PHE A 38 -10.72 23.25 -0.66
N SER A 39 -10.18 22.92 0.51
CA SER A 39 -9.18 23.74 1.18
C SER A 39 -7.78 23.15 0.99
N SER A 40 -6.83 23.95 0.52
CA SER A 40 -5.43 23.57 0.28
C SER A 40 -4.47 24.46 1.07
N ALA A 41 -3.49 23.88 1.75
CA ALA A 41 -2.40 24.60 2.40
C ALA A 41 -1.04 24.24 1.81
N GLN A 42 -0.07 25.15 1.87
CA GLN A 42 1.28 24.97 1.36
C GLN A 42 2.30 25.44 2.41
N SER A 43 2.95 24.51 3.08
CA SER A 43 4.07 24.79 3.99
C SER A 43 5.26 23.89 3.61
N ALA A 44 6.48 24.42 3.71
CA ALA A 44 7.68 23.60 3.52
C ALA A 44 7.91 22.79 4.79
N VAL A 45 7.91 21.45 4.68
CA VAL A 45 8.16 20.56 5.81
C VAL A 45 9.44 19.79 5.55
N ALA A 46 10.47 20.08 6.34
CA ALA A 46 11.75 19.39 6.22
C ALA A 46 11.60 17.89 6.58
N GLY A 47 12.14 17.00 5.75
CA GLY A 47 12.13 15.56 6.02
C GLY A 47 10.80 14.84 5.77
N LEU A 48 9.73 15.54 5.38
CA LEU A 48 8.40 14.93 5.19
C LEU A 48 8.40 13.80 4.17
N ARG A 49 9.12 13.99 3.06
CA ARG A 49 9.18 13.00 1.98
C ARG A 49 9.84 11.72 2.48
N GLU A 50 10.92 11.87 3.24
CA GLU A 50 11.65 10.76 3.82
C GLU A 50 10.84 10.03 4.89
N SER A 51 10.09 10.76 5.71
CA SER A 51 9.15 10.16 6.66
C SER A 51 8.03 9.39 5.96
N ILE A 52 7.42 9.95 4.91
CA ILE A 52 6.36 9.29 4.14
C ILE A 52 6.90 8.04 3.44
N PHE A 53 8.08 8.14 2.83
CA PHE A 53 8.71 7.00 2.19
C PHE A 53 9.03 5.90 3.20
N HIS A 54 9.62 6.23 4.35
CA HIS A 54 9.90 5.28 5.41
C HIS A 54 8.62 4.60 5.92
N GLU A 55 7.54 5.37 6.13
CA GLU A 55 6.24 4.80 6.49
C GLU A 55 5.68 3.87 5.41
N SER A 56 5.83 4.22 4.14
CA SER A 56 5.39 3.40 3.01
C SER A 56 6.10 2.05 2.96
N VAL A 57 7.43 2.05 3.18
CA VAL A 57 8.23 0.84 3.28
C VAL A 57 7.80 0.00 4.50
N TYR A 58 7.52 0.63 5.63
CA TYR A 58 7.00 -0.10 6.79
C TYR A 58 5.60 -0.70 6.55
N TRP A 59 4.75 -0.03 5.76
CA TRP A 59 3.49 -0.61 5.29
C TRP A 59 3.71 -1.83 4.38
N LEU A 60 4.76 -1.83 3.54
CA LEU A 60 5.12 -3.00 2.75
C LEU A 60 5.44 -4.21 3.63
N HIS A 61 6.28 -4.04 4.66
CA HIS A 61 6.58 -5.10 5.63
C HIS A 61 5.34 -5.67 6.30
N LYS A 62 4.45 -4.78 6.79
CA LYS A 62 3.17 -5.19 7.36
C LYS A 62 2.32 -5.96 6.36
N SER A 63 2.30 -5.52 5.10
CA SER A 63 1.56 -6.17 4.04
C SER A 63 2.04 -7.59 3.79
N ILE A 64 3.36 -7.78 3.66
CA ILE A 64 3.99 -9.09 3.47
C ILE A 64 3.68 -9.97 4.67
N HIS A 65 3.94 -9.49 5.88
CA HIS A 65 3.63 -10.25 7.11
C HIS A 65 2.15 -10.67 7.21
N SER A 66 1.22 -9.76 6.90
CA SER A 66 -0.22 -10.07 6.90
C SER A 66 -0.61 -11.10 5.83
N LEU A 67 0.05 -11.11 4.67
CA LEU A 67 -0.18 -12.15 3.66
C LEU A 67 0.31 -13.52 4.16
N GLY A 68 1.50 -13.57 4.77
CA GLY A 68 2.03 -14.81 5.36
C GLY A 68 1.18 -15.32 6.53
N ALA A 69 0.58 -14.42 7.31
CA ALA A 69 -0.40 -14.78 8.34
C ALA A 69 -1.67 -15.40 7.74
N ALA A 70 -2.17 -14.85 6.63
CA ALA A 70 -3.30 -15.43 5.89
C ALA A 70 -2.95 -16.84 5.39
N GLU A 71 -1.77 -17.02 4.79
CA GLU A 71 -1.25 -18.31 4.32
C GLU A 71 -1.20 -19.36 5.43
N ARG A 72 -0.63 -19.01 6.58
CA ARG A 72 -0.55 -19.92 7.73
C ARG A 72 -1.92 -20.24 8.32
N LYS A 73 -2.87 -19.29 8.30
CA LYS A 73 -4.26 -19.58 8.71
C LYS A 73 -4.90 -20.60 7.79
N VAL A 74 -4.69 -20.51 6.47
CA VAL A 74 -5.16 -21.52 5.53
C VAL A 74 -4.52 -22.88 5.81
N GLN A 75 -3.20 -22.92 6.02
CA GLN A 75 -2.48 -24.15 6.36
C GLN A 75 -3.01 -24.81 7.65
N ASN A 76 -3.50 -24.02 8.61
CA ASN A 76 -4.10 -24.48 9.85
C ASN A 76 -5.62 -24.75 9.76
N GLY A 77 -6.19 -24.66 8.55
CA GLY A 77 -7.61 -24.88 8.30
C GLY A 77 -8.55 -23.78 8.80
N MET A 78 -8.05 -22.56 8.95
CA MET A 78 -8.80 -21.36 9.36
C MET A 78 -9.08 -20.45 8.14
N LEU A 79 -9.77 -21.01 7.14
CA LEU A 79 -10.07 -20.37 5.85
C LEU A 79 -10.81 -19.03 6.00
N THR A 80 -11.86 -18.94 6.80
CA THR A 80 -12.64 -17.70 6.98
C THR A 80 -11.80 -16.60 7.62
N TRP A 81 -10.99 -16.94 8.63
CA TRP A 81 -10.11 -15.97 9.28
C TRP A 81 -8.93 -15.54 8.40
N SER A 82 -8.50 -16.37 7.45
CA SER A 82 -7.44 -15.99 6.50
C SER A 82 -7.85 -14.81 5.61
N VAL A 83 -9.15 -14.69 5.29
CA VAL A 83 -9.71 -13.60 4.48
C VAL A 83 -9.53 -12.24 5.18
N ILE A 84 -9.58 -12.20 6.50
CA ILE A 84 -9.36 -10.96 7.27
C ILE A 84 -7.90 -10.51 7.18
N ASP A 85 -6.95 -11.43 7.28
CA ASP A 85 -5.53 -11.10 7.18
C ASP A 85 -5.15 -10.73 5.74
N ALA A 86 -5.72 -11.42 4.75
CA ALA A 86 -5.57 -11.08 3.35
C ALA A 86 -6.11 -9.67 3.07
N TYR A 87 -7.27 -9.31 3.63
CA TYR A 87 -7.79 -7.96 3.54
C TYR A 87 -6.83 -6.92 4.12
N LEU A 88 -6.28 -7.17 5.31
CA LEU A 88 -5.31 -6.27 5.93
C LEU A 88 -4.04 -6.13 5.08
N SER A 89 -3.56 -7.23 4.50
CA SER A 89 -2.46 -7.20 3.54
C SER A 89 -2.77 -6.30 2.35
N ALA A 90 -3.91 -6.50 1.68
CA ALA A 90 -4.32 -5.65 0.55
C ALA A 90 -4.41 -4.16 0.95
N PHE A 91 -4.93 -3.87 2.14
CA PHE A 91 -5.00 -2.51 2.69
C PHE A 91 -3.62 -1.90 2.94
N PHE A 92 -2.68 -2.63 3.55
CA PHE A 92 -1.33 -2.15 3.78
C PHE A 92 -0.55 -1.96 2.48
N SER A 93 -0.70 -2.86 1.51
CA SER A 93 -0.15 -2.67 0.16
C SER A 93 -0.69 -1.42 -0.52
N MET A 94 -2.00 -1.17 -0.43
CA MET A 94 -2.60 0.07 -0.95
C MET A 94 -1.98 1.31 -0.30
N ARG A 95 -1.80 1.31 1.03
CA ARG A 95 -1.15 2.41 1.78
C ARG A 95 0.28 2.64 1.32
N CYS A 96 1.04 1.55 1.19
CA CYS A 96 2.41 1.54 0.67
C CYS A 96 2.47 2.17 -0.73
N LEU A 97 1.64 1.70 -1.66
CA LEU A 97 1.59 2.22 -3.04
C LEU A 97 1.26 3.71 -3.08
N CYS A 98 0.22 4.16 -2.37
CA CYS A 98 -0.10 5.59 -2.32
C CYS A 98 1.11 6.42 -1.86
N GLY A 99 1.77 6.01 -0.77
CA GLY A 99 2.89 6.76 -0.24
C GLY A 99 4.14 6.72 -1.11
N MET A 100 4.42 5.60 -1.80
CA MET A 100 5.48 5.53 -2.82
C MET A 100 5.20 6.43 -4.03
N LEU A 101 3.93 6.62 -4.35
CA LEU A 101 3.47 7.57 -5.36
C LEU A 101 3.42 9.01 -4.83
N GLY A 102 3.86 9.29 -3.60
CA GLY A 102 3.89 10.63 -3.03
C GLY A 102 2.54 11.13 -2.49
N VAL A 103 1.57 10.24 -2.28
CA VAL A 103 0.28 10.60 -1.68
C VAL A 103 0.09 9.85 -0.37
N VAL A 104 0.00 10.59 0.73
CA VAL A 104 -0.26 9.98 2.05
C VAL A 104 -1.61 10.44 2.59
N ILE A 105 -2.32 9.53 3.26
CA ILE A 105 -3.54 9.87 4.00
C ILE A 105 -3.19 9.78 5.48
N CYS A 106 -3.37 10.85 6.24
CA CYS A 106 -3.16 10.88 7.69
C CYS A 106 -4.41 11.36 8.43
N ASP A 107 -4.57 10.92 9.68
CA ASP A 107 -5.70 11.30 10.53
C ASP A 107 -5.25 12.36 11.55
N TYR A 108 -5.84 13.55 11.52
CA TYR A 108 -5.56 14.62 12.50
C TYR A 108 -6.87 15.16 13.08
N LYS A 109 -6.97 15.22 14.42
CA LYS A 109 -8.15 15.74 15.15
C LYS A 109 -9.49 15.21 14.59
N ASN A 110 -9.60 13.88 14.45
CA ASN A 110 -10.78 13.16 13.92
C ASN A 110 -11.15 13.47 12.45
N LYS A 111 -10.21 13.97 11.65
CA LYS A 111 -10.39 14.21 10.22
C LYS A 111 -9.26 13.57 9.45
N SER A 112 -9.54 13.13 8.24
CA SER A 112 -8.50 12.64 7.34
C SER A 112 -8.02 13.76 6.42
N TYR A 113 -6.72 13.75 6.18
CA TYR A 113 -6.02 14.67 5.31
C TYR A 113 -5.28 13.86 4.24
N VAL A 114 -5.37 14.30 3.00
CA VAL A 114 -4.58 13.77 1.89
C VAL A 114 -3.46 14.77 1.65
N ILE A 115 -2.23 14.37 1.90
CA ILE A 115 -1.05 15.17 1.61
C ILE A 115 -0.49 14.69 0.28
N ASP A 116 -0.48 15.57 -0.71
CA ASP A 116 0.05 15.36 -2.04
C ASP A 116 1.44 16.00 -2.14
N LEU A 117 2.45 15.16 -2.34
CA LEU A 117 3.84 15.57 -2.55
C LEU A 117 4.17 15.76 -4.03
N CYS A 118 3.32 15.29 -4.95
CA CYS A 118 3.63 15.31 -6.38
C CYS A 118 3.57 16.74 -6.92
N ARG A 119 4.58 17.11 -7.72
CA ARG A 119 4.49 18.31 -8.56
C ARG A 119 3.57 18.06 -9.75
N ASN A 120 2.93 19.12 -10.24
CA ASN A 120 2.25 19.08 -11.53
C ASN A 120 3.28 19.05 -12.67
N VAL A 121 3.75 17.84 -13.02
CA VAL A 121 4.74 17.59 -14.07
C VAL A 121 4.26 18.05 -15.45
N GLY A 122 2.93 18.15 -15.66
CA GLY A 122 2.33 18.65 -16.90
C GLY A 122 2.67 20.12 -17.19
N ASN A 123 2.96 20.90 -16.15
CA ASN A 123 3.33 22.32 -16.26
C ASN A 123 4.85 22.55 -16.28
N MET A 124 5.66 21.50 -16.14
CA MET A 124 7.12 21.64 -16.16
C MET A 124 7.66 21.71 -17.59
N ARG A 125 8.53 22.70 -17.85
CA ARG A 125 9.31 22.76 -19.10
C ARG A 125 10.12 21.48 -19.28
N ARG A 126 10.17 20.96 -20.50
CA ARG A 126 10.84 19.70 -20.88
C ARG A 126 12.30 19.60 -20.41
N GLN A 127 12.97 20.75 -20.21
CA GLN A 127 14.36 20.87 -19.72
C GLN A 127 14.54 20.69 -18.20
N ILE A 128 13.47 20.73 -17.40
CA ILE A 128 13.50 20.60 -15.92
C ILE A 128 13.09 19.18 -15.47
N ARG A 129 12.94 18.23 -16.41
CA ARG A 129 12.60 16.82 -16.12
C ARG A 129 13.77 16.01 -15.52
N ASN A 130 14.51 16.59 -14.57
CA ASN A 130 15.35 15.79 -13.70
C ASN A 130 14.47 15.25 -12.56
N LEU A 131 14.63 13.98 -12.17
CA LEU A 131 13.90 13.35 -11.05
C LEU A 131 13.94 14.18 -9.76
N ARG A 132 14.98 15.01 -9.60
CA ARG A 132 15.18 15.93 -8.47
C ARG A 132 14.02 16.93 -8.31
N ASP A 133 13.29 17.22 -9.38
CA ASP A 133 12.19 18.17 -9.42
C ASP A 133 10.79 17.52 -9.45
N ALA A 134 10.65 16.21 -9.19
CA ALA A 134 9.36 15.51 -9.28
C ALA A 134 8.38 15.81 -8.13
N PHE A 135 8.87 16.31 -6.98
CA PHE A 135 8.07 16.53 -5.78
C PHE A 135 8.05 18.01 -5.34
N GLU A 136 6.90 18.49 -4.84
CA GLU A 136 6.73 19.87 -4.37
C GLU A 136 7.48 20.11 -3.07
N GLU A 137 8.21 21.22 -2.98
CA GLU A 137 8.84 21.64 -1.71
C GLU A 137 7.79 22.07 -0.69
N LYS A 138 6.64 22.54 -1.19
CA LYS A 138 5.47 22.91 -0.41
C LYS A 138 4.35 21.93 -0.72
N PRO A 139 4.28 20.77 -0.03
CA PRO A 139 3.19 19.82 -0.17
C PRO A 139 1.83 20.48 0.00
N ILE A 140 0.83 19.92 -0.67
CA ILE A 140 -0.56 20.37 -0.53
C ILE A 140 -1.33 19.37 0.33
N ALA A 141 -1.94 19.84 1.43
CA ALA A 141 -2.89 19.04 2.18
C ALA A 141 -4.34 19.36 1.78
N TYR A 142 -5.12 18.32 1.53
CA TYR A 142 -6.54 18.38 1.25
C TYR A 142 -7.34 17.67 2.35
N THR A 143 -8.51 18.20 2.69
CA THR A 143 -9.44 17.51 3.60
C THR A 143 -10.88 17.82 3.21
N THR A 144 -11.77 16.83 3.34
CA THR A 144 -13.22 17.03 3.23
C THR A 144 -13.86 17.32 4.59
N GLY A 145 -13.05 17.37 5.67
CA GLY A 145 -13.53 17.63 7.01
C GLY A 145 -14.15 16.42 7.73
N VAL A 146 -14.13 15.24 7.10
CA VAL A 146 -14.55 13.96 7.70
C VAL A 146 -13.38 12.99 7.78
N ARG A 147 -13.53 11.94 8.59
CA ARG A 147 -12.59 10.82 8.61
C ARG A 147 -12.89 9.88 7.44
N PHE A 148 -11.83 9.44 6.77
CA PHE A 148 -11.90 8.44 5.71
C PHE A 148 -11.97 7.04 6.32
N ASP A 149 -12.92 6.26 5.83
CA ASP A 149 -12.93 4.82 5.93
C ASP A 149 -12.02 4.18 4.86
N HIS A 150 -11.94 2.86 4.89
CA HIS A 150 -11.07 2.11 3.99
C HIS A 150 -11.52 2.19 2.50
N LYS A 151 -12.81 2.43 2.23
CA LYS A 151 -13.33 2.62 0.87
C LYS A 151 -12.81 3.92 0.27
N GLN A 152 -12.83 5.04 0.99
CA GLN A 152 -12.26 6.28 0.44
C GLN A 152 -10.75 6.17 0.21
N CYS A 153 -10.02 5.50 1.11
CA CYS A 153 -8.59 5.22 0.88
C CYS A 153 -8.38 4.41 -0.40
N TRP A 154 -9.22 3.41 -0.67
CA TRP A 154 -9.19 2.61 -1.89
C TRP A 154 -9.50 3.43 -3.14
N GLU A 155 -10.52 4.28 -3.09
CA GLU A 155 -10.87 5.17 -4.21
C GLU A 155 -9.74 6.13 -4.56
N ILE A 156 -8.99 6.63 -3.56
CA ILE A 156 -7.80 7.45 -3.79
C ILE A 156 -6.73 6.63 -4.54
N MET A 157 -6.43 5.42 -4.08
CA MET A 157 -5.47 4.54 -4.75
C MET A 157 -5.89 4.24 -6.20
N GLN A 158 -7.16 3.91 -6.45
CA GLN A 158 -7.67 3.68 -7.81
C GLN A 158 -7.54 4.92 -8.70
N ARG A 159 -7.75 6.13 -8.14
CA ARG A 159 -7.51 7.38 -8.88
C ARG A 159 -6.04 7.55 -9.25
N LEU A 160 -5.12 7.23 -8.33
CA LEU A 160 -3.69 7.27 -8.62
C LEU A 160 -3.34 6.29 -9.75
N LEU A 161 -3.82 5.05 -9.68
CA LEU A 161 -3.62 4.05 -10.73
C LEU A 161 -4.12 4.52 -12.11
N ARG A 162 -5.27 5.20 -12.20
CA ARG A 162 -5.79 5.73 -13.46
C ARG A 162 -4.93 6.84 -14.06
N VAL A 163 -4.18 7.57 -13.23
CA VAL A 163 -3.31 8.67 -13.66
C VAL A 163 -1.92 8.13 -14.05
N LEU A 164 -1.49 7.03 -13.42
CA LEU A 164 -0.26 6.35 -13.80
C LEU A 164 -0.36 5.80 -15.22
N LYS A 165 0.62 6.16 -16.04
CA LYS A 165 0.77 5.64 -17.41
C LYS A 165 1.74 4.47 -17.49
N GLU A 166 2.30 4.06 -16.34
CA GLU A 166 3.44 3.18 -16.28
C GLU A 166 3.03 1.71 -16.30
N GLU A 167 3.74 0.92 -17.10
CA GLU A 167 3.43 -0.50 -17.32
C GLU A 167 4.12 -1.43 -16.31
N SER A 168 4.98 -0.89 -15.42
CA SER A 168 5.83 -1.71 -14.53
C SER A 168 5.03 -2.57 -13.54
N TRP A 169 3.74 -2.26 -13.32
CA TRP A 169 2.87 -3.00 -12.40
C TRP A 169 2.01 -4.06 -13.12
N GLY A 170 2.23 -4.24 -14.42
CA GLY A 170 1.43 -5.10 -15.29
C GLY A 170 0.10 -4.43 -15.64
N LYS A 171 -0.01 -3.94 -16.88
CA LYS A 171 -1.19 -3.20 -17.37
C LYS A 171 -2.51 -3.92 -17.08
N ASP A 172 -2.54 -5.24 -17.27
CA ASP A 172 -3.73 -6.06 -17.03
C ASP A 172 -4.10 -6.10 -15.54
N LEU A 173 -3.12 -6.17 -14.65
CA LEU A 173 -3.35 -6.20 -13.21
C LEU A 173 -3.84 -4.84 -12.70
N SER A 174 -3.19 -3.76 -13.12
CA SER A 174 -3.61 -2.39 -12.78
C SER A 174 -5.04 -2.12 -13.27
N GLN A 175 -5.37 -2.52 -14.50
CA GLN A 175 -6.71 -2.36 -15.06
C GLN A 175 -7.74 -3.16 -14.25
N LYS A 176 -7.46 -4.43 -13.93
CA LYS A 176 -8.32 -5.24 -13.06
C LYS A 176 -8.59 -4.56 -11.71
N ILE A 177 -7.57 -3.98 -11.08
CA ILE A 177 -7.71 -3.25 -9.79
C ILE A 177 -8.54 -1.97 -9.95
N ILE A 178 -8.34 -1.23 -11.05
CA ILE A 178 -9.08 -0.01 -11.38
C ILE A 178 -10.58 -0.30 -11.60
N ASP A 179 -10.89 -1.46 -12.17
CA ASP A 179 -12.25 -1.88 -12.53
C ASP A 179 -13.04 -2.49 -11.36
N LEU A 180 -12.38 -2.81 -10.24
CA LEU A 180 -13.08 -3.25 -9.03
C LEU A 180 -13.97 -2.13 -8.49
N ASP A 181 -15.20 -2.46 -8.08
CA ASP A 181 -16.00 -1.49 -7.33
C ASP A 181 -15.34 -1.30 -5.96
N SER A 182 -15.12 -0.05 -5.60
CA SER A 182 -14.69 0.39 -4.27
C SER A 182 -15.43 -0.30 -3.10
N LYS A 183 -16.72 -0.64 -3.28
CA LYS A 183 -17.53 -1.34 -2.27
C LYS A 183 -17.06 -2.76 -2.02
N ASP A 184 -16.49 -3.42 -3.03
CA ASP A 184 -16.07 -4.82 -2.94
C ASP A 184 -14.79 -4.99 -2.13
N PHE A 185 -13.95 -3.95 -2.06
CA PHE A 185 -12.67 -4.00 -1.36
C PHE A 185 -12.81 -4.47 0.10
N ALA A 186 -13.77 -3.91 0.83
CA ALA A 186 -14.02 -4.24 2.24
C ALA A 186 -15.19 -5.21 2.45
N HIS A 187 -15.81 -5.71 1.37
CA HIS A 187 -17.07 -6.45 1.43
C HIS A 187 -16.98 -7.72 2.27
N HIS A 188 -16.06 -8.63 1.94
CA HIS A 188 -15.89 -9.89 2.68
C HIS A 188 -15.52 -9.66 4.14
N ARG A 189 -14.58 -8.75 4.41
CA ARG A 189 -14.19 -8.42 5.78
C ARG A 189 -15.37 -7.89 6.58
N ASN A 190 -16.16 -6.98 6.03
CA ASN A 190 -17.31 -6.42 6.72
C ASN A 190 -18.40 -7.45 6.96
N ARG A 191 -18.66 -8.34 5.98
CA ARG A 191 -19.60 -9.46 6.12
C ARG A 191 -19.21 -10.36 7.30
N ILE A 192 -17.98 -10.88 7.29
CA ILE A 192 -17.46 -11.76 8.35
C ILE A 192 -17.48 -11.08 9.73
N CYS A 193 -17.05 -9.82 9.82
CA CYS A 193 -16.90 -9.15 11.12
C CYS A 193 -18.23 -8.67 11.73
N TYR A 194 -19.24 -8.33 10.92
CA TYR A 194 -20.47 -7.69 11.43
C TYR A 194 -21.71 -8.58 11.38
N TYR A 195 -21.66 -9.71 10.67
CA TYR A 195 -22.83 -10.58 10.50
C TYR A 195 -22.49 -12.04 10.81
N ALA A 196 -23.09 -12.58 11.86
CA ALA A 196 -22.82 -13.95 12.33
C ALA A 196 -23.14 -15.05 11.29
N HIS A 197 -24.08 -14.80 10.37
CA HIS A 197 -24.46 -15.76 9.32
C HIS A 197 -23.59 -15.67 8.06
N GLU A 198 -22.64 -14.75 8.02
CA GLU A 198 -21.74 -14.52 6.89
C GLU A 198 -20.36 -15.16 7.09
N TRP A 199 -20.31 -16.15 7.97
CA TRP A 199 -19.14 -16.98 8.15
C TRP A 199 -18.95 -17.83 6.88
N LEU A 200 -17.84 -17.61 6.17
CA LEU A 200 -17.68 -18.10 4.79
C LEU A 200 -17.60 -19.62 4.70
N GLU A 201 -16.84 -20.23 5.60
CA GLU A 201 -16.60 -21.68 5.64
C GLU A 201 -17.02 -22.25 6.98
N ASN A 202 -17.41 -23.52 7.06
CA ASN A 202 -17.71 -24.17 8.35
C ASN A 202 -16.44 -24.50 9.17
N ASP A 203 -15.57 -23.51 9.36
CA ASP A 203 -14.26 -23.60 10.02
C ASP A 203 -14.22 -22.91 11.40
N LEU A 204 -15.37 -22.47 11.91
CA LEU A 204 -15.45 -21.74 13.19
C LEU A 204 -15.06 -22.62 14.40
N HIS A 205 -15.43 -23.90 14.35
CA HIS A 205 -15.26 -24.83 15.46
C HIS A 205 -14.21 -25.92 15.19
N LEU A 206 -13.98 -26.24 13.92
CA LEU A 206 -13.08 -27.30 13.49
C LEU A 206 -12.26 -26.82 12.30
N PRO A 207 -10.96 -27.14 12.21
CA PRO A 207 -10.16 -26.85 11.03
C PRO A 207 -10.79 -27.45 9.76
N ARG A 208 -10.80 -26.67 8.68
CA ARG A 208 -11.21 -27.11 7.34
C ARG A 208 -10.09 -26.88 6.34
N TYR A 209 -9.71 -27.94 5.64
CA TYR A 209 -8.64 -27.90 4.65
C TYR A 209 -9.22 -27.97 3.25
N GLU A 210 -8.72 -27.10 2.37
CA GLU A 210 -9.06 -27.09 0.94
C GLU A 210 -7.77 -26.98 0.14
N ASP A 211 -7.41 -28.06 -0.57
CA ASP A 211 -6.13 -28.18 -1.27
C ASP A 211 -5.92 -27.05 -2.29
N ASP A 212 -7.00 -26.56 -2.91
CA ASP A 212 -6.94 -25.54 -3.95
C ASP A 212 -7.13 -24.11 -3.45
N PHE A 213 -7.31 -23.88 -2.14
CA PHE A 213 -7.66 -22.54 -1.64
C PHE A 213 -6.61 -21.47 -2.00
N MET A 214 -5.33 -21.88 -2.02
CA MET A 214 -4.18 -21.02 -2.34
C MET A 214 -3.64 -21.23 -3.75
N SER A 215 -4.31 -22.06 -4.58
CA SER A 215 -3.88 -22.35 -5.95
C SER A 215 -4.22 -21.17 -6.88
N LEU A 216 -3.44 -20.08 -6.77
CA LEU A 216 -3.66 -18.81 -7.48
C LEU A 216 -2.65 -18.60 -8.62
N ARG A 217 -2.56 -19.56 -9.53
CA ARG A 217 -1.67 -19.45 -10.71
C ARG A 217 -2.01 -18.25 -11.58
N ASN A 218 -3.30 -17.97 -11.74
CA ASN A 218 -3.82 -16.79 -12.41
C ASN A 218 -4.59 -15.95 -11.40
N ILE A 219 -4.21 -14.68 -11.25
CA ILE A 219 -4.93 -13.74 -10.39
C ILE A 219 -6.27 -13.42 -11.07
N GLU A 220 -7.33 -14.00 -10.52
CA GLU A 220 -8.71 -13.77 -10.91
C GLU A 220 -9.47 -13.10 -9.77
N PHE A 221 -10.29 -12.11 -10.10
CA PHE A 221 -11.07 -11.34 -9.14
C PHE A 221 -12.53 -11.78 -9.19
N ASP A 222 -12.78 -13.05 -8.88
CA ASP A 222 -14.15 -13.55 -8.74
C ASP A 222 -14.71 -13.26 -7.34
N LYS A 223 -15.49 -12.19 -7.26
CA LYS A 223 -16.15 -11.70 -6.03
C LYS A 223 -17.10 -12.71 -5.39
N ALA A 224 -17.55 -13.73 -6.12
CA ALA A 224 -18.41 -14.77 -5.57
C ALA A 224 -17.63 -15.77 -4.70
N THR A 225 -16.30 -15.76 -4.78
CA THR A 225 -15.45 -16.75 -4.11
C THR A 225 -14.82 -16.21 -2.84
N SER A 226 -14.62 -17.08 -1.84
CA SER A 226 -13.82 -16.80 -0.65
C SER A 226 -12.35 -16.46 -0.98
N ARG A 227 -11.88 -16.85 -2.18
CA ARG A 227 -10.53 -16.60 -2.70
C ARG A 227 -10.32 -15.20 -3.27
N PHE A 228 -11.39 -14.43 -3.51
CA PHE A 228 -11.31 -13.06 -4.02
C PHE A 228 -10.31 -12.20 -3.24
N THR A 229 -10.44 -12.19 -1.91
CA THR A 229 -9.66 -11.32 -1.04
C THR A 229 -8.20 -11.76 -0.95
N ILE A 230 -7.93 -13.07 -0.99
CA ILE A 230 -6.57 -13.62 -1.06
C ILE A 230 -5.92 -13.22 -2.40
N SER A 231 -6.65 -13.38 -3.50
CA SER A 231 -6.17 -13.00 -4.85
C SER A 231 -5.87 -11.51 -4.95
N LEU A 232 -6.74 -10.67 -4.35
CA LEU A 232 -6.52 -9.24 -4.26
C LEU A 232 -5.30 -8.90 -3.38
N ALA A 233 -5.12 -9.58 -2.25
CA ALA A 233 -3.96 -9.39 -1.38
C ALA A 233 -2.65 -9.71 -2.11
N LEU A 234 -2.58 -10.86 -2.78
CA LEU A 234 -1.43 -11.26 -3.58
C LEU A 234 -1.14 -10.26 -4.70
N ALA A 235 -2.17 -9.82 -5.43
CA ALA A 235 -2.05 -8.80 -6.47
C ALA A 235 -1.45 -7.49 -5.93
N MET A 236 -1.99 -7.01 -4.81
CA MET A 236 -1.59 -5.75 -4.21
C MET A 236 -0.18 -5.82 -3.63
N VAL A 237 0.21 -6.94 -3.02
CA VAL A 237 1.58 -7.18 -2.54
C VAL A 237 2.56 -7.19 -3.70
N ARG A 238 2.23 -7.87 -4.81
CA ARG A 238 3.09 -7.86 -6.02
C ARG A 238 3.28 -6.44 -6.57
N ALA A 239 2.20 -5.67 -6.65
CA ALA A 239 2.28 -4.27 -7.10
C ALA A 239 3.13 -3.42 -6.14
N ALA A 240 2.95 -3.57 -4.83
CA ALA A 240 3.71 -2.83 -3.82
C ALA A 240 5.21 -3.18 -3.83
N ILE A 241 5.54 -4.47 -3.97
CA ILE A 241 6.92 -4.94 -4.15
C ILE A 241 7.51 -4.34 -5.43
N ALA A 242 6.80 -4.38 -6.56
CA ALA A 242 7.26 -3.80 -7.82
C ALA A 242 7.54 -2.30 -7.71
N GLY A 243 6.62 -1.54 -7.10
CA GLY A 243 6.78 -0.11 -6.86
C GLY A 243 7.99 0.21 -5.99
N TYR A 244 8.23 -0.56 -4.93
CA TYR A 244 9.43 -0.39 -4.10
C TYR A 244 10.71 -0.74 -4.87
N TRP A 245 10.70 -1.82 -5.65
CA TRP A 245 11.84 -2.29 -6.43
C TRP A 245 12.24 -1.30 -7.54
N ASP A 246 11.27 -0.62 -8.17
CA ASP A 246 11.52 0.47 -9.11
C ASP A 246 12.30 1.63 -8.46
N ILE A 247 12.04 1.91 -7.18
CA ILE A 247 12.77 2.92 -6.41
C ILE A 247 14.15 2.39 -5.96
N ALA A 248 14.21 1.14 -5.49
CA ALA A 248 15.45 0.50 -5.03
C ALA A 248 16.52 0.42 -6.13
N LYS A 249 16.11 0.17 -7.38
CA LYS A 249 17.00 0.16 -8.57
C LYS A 249 17.89 1.40 -8.70
N ILE A 250 17.41 2.56 -8.24
CA ILE A 250 18.12 3.85 -8.36
C ILE A 250 18.67 4.36 -7.02
N ALA A 251 18.40 3.67 -5.91
CA ALA A 251 18.74 4.11 -4.57
C ALA A 251 19.45 2.99 -3.79
N SER A 252 20.78 2.88 -3.95
CA SER A 252 21.61 1.85 -3.30
C SER A 252 21.53 1.82 -1.77
N ILE A 253 21.12 2.93 -1.15
CA ILE A 253 20.85 2.98 0.30
C ILE A 253 19.73 2.02 0.74
N LEU A 254 18.90 1.56 -0.20
CA LEU A 254 17.82 0.60 0.03
C LEU A 254 18.28 -0.85 -0.05
N ASN A 255 19.56 -1.14 -0.27
CA ASN A 255 20.07 -2.52 -0.41
C ASN A 255 19.81 -3.36 0.85
N GLU A 256 20.07 -2.83 2.05
CA GLU A 256 19.81 -3.56 3.30
C GLU A 256 18.31 -3.81 3.53
N GLU A 257 17.48 -2.83 3.20
CA GLU A 257 16.04 -2.95 3.27
C GLU A 257 15.50 -3.98 2.25
N SER A 258 16.08 -4.03 1.05
CA SER A 258 15.75 -5.02 0.02
C SER A 258 16.08 -6.44 0.49
N LYS A 259 17.22 -6.63 1.17
CA LYS A 259 17.58 -7.93 1.79
C LYS A 259 16.55 -8.34 2.83
N LEU A 260 16.07 -7.41 3.66
CA LEU A 260 15.02 -7.72 4.65
C LEU A 260 13.71 -8.12 3.99
N ILE A 261 13.30 -7.43 2.92
CA ILE A 261 12.07 -7.79 2.18
C ILE A 261 12.22 -9.17 1.55
N ILE A 262 13.33 -9.48 0.87
CA ILE A 262 13.57 -10.82 0.33
C ILE A 262 13.55 -11.88 1.43
N ALA A 263 14.25 -11.64 2.54
CA ALA A 263 14.27 -12.56 3.67
C ALA A 263 12.88 -12.77 4.28
N SER A 264 12.00 -11.77 4.20
CA SER A 264 10.62 -11.89 4.70
C SER A 264 9.71 -12.77 3.84
N LEU A 265 10.13 -13.08 2.60
CA LEU A 265 9.40 -13.93 1.64
C LEU A 265 9.79 -15.41 1.72
N ASP A 266 10.51 -15.82 2.77
CA ASP A 266 10.92 -17.21 2.96
C ASP A 266 9.74 -18.19 3.09
N ASP A 267 9.96 -19.46 2.74
CA ASP A 267 8.93 -20.51 2.74
C ASP A 267 8.36 -20.80 4.14
N THR A 268 9.06 -20.43 5.21
CA THR A 268 8.49 -20.55 6.55
C THR A 268 7.38 -19.54 6.72
N ARG A 269 7.57 -18.29 6.27
CA ARG A 269 6.58 -17.21 6.39
C ARG A 269 5.49 -17.31 5.32
N HIS A 270 5.87 -17.69 4.12
CA HIS A 270 5.02 -17.71 2.93
C HIS A 270 5.02 -19.09 2.26
N PRO A 271 4.40 -20.11 2.90
CA PRO A 271 4.43 -21.49 2.41
C PRO A 271 3.74 -21.70 1.05
N TYR A 272 2.94 -20.75 0.56
CA TYR A 272 2.25 -20.83 -0.73
C TYR A 272 2.76 -19.82 -1.74
N PHE A 273 3.05 -18.59 -1.32
CA PHE A 273 3.36 -17.50 -2.25
C PHE A 273 4.82 -17.05 -2.24
N GLY A 274 5.67 -17.55 -1.34
CA GLY A 274 7.07 -17.12 -1.20
C GLY A 274 7.85 -17.25 -2.51
N GLU A 275 7.92 -18.45 -3.07
CA GLU A 275 8.58 -18.72 -4.36
C GLU A 275 7.97 -17.90 -5.50
N GLN A 276 6.64 -17.74 -5.55
CA GLN A 276 5.97 -16.96 -6.60
C GLN A 276 6.36 -15.47 -6.53
N LEU A 277 6.44 -14.91 -5.33
CA LEU A 277 6.83 -13.52 -5.10
C LEU A 277 8.33 -13.31 -5.40
N ILE A 278 9.19 -14.25 -5.04
CA ILE A 278 10.62 -14.22 -5.37
C ILE A 278 10.85 -14.38 -6.88
N SER A 279 10.16 -15.30 -7.54
CA SER A 279 10.23 -15.52 -8.99
C SER A 279 9.76 -14.28 -9.76
N PHE A 280 8.73 -13.59 -9.25
CA PHE A 280 8.34 -12.30 -9.78
C PHE A 280 9.48 -11.26 -9.70
N LEU A 281 10.22 -11.22 -8.60
CA LEU A 281 11.39 -10.35 -8.46
C LEU A 281 12.54 -10.72 -9.41
N THR A 282 12.76 -11.99 -9.74
CA THR A 282 13.88 -12.38 -10.61
C THR A 282 13.55 -12.23 -12.11
N THR A 283 12.30 -12.51 -12.51
CA THR A 283 11.86 -12.45 -13.90
C THR A 283 11.81 -11.05 -14.48
N THR A 284 11.65 -10.02 -13.65
CA THR A 284 11.55 -8.63 -14.12
C THR A 284 12.92 -7.95 -14.34
N GLU A 285 13.98 -8.73 -14.62
CA GLU A 285 15.36 -8.26 -14.83
C GLU A 285 15.87 -7.34 -13.71
N PHE A 286 15.65 -7.72 -12.45
CA PHE A 286 16.21 -7.01 -11.31
C PHE A 286 17.60 -7.56 -10.97
N GLU A 287 18.63 -7.15 -11.71
CA GLU A 287 20.01 -7.37 -11.28
C GLU A 287 20.27 -6.51 -10.03
N ILE A 288 20.37 -7.16 -8.86
CA ILE A 288 20.89 -6.51 -7.65
C ILE A 288 22.33 -6.12 -7.96
N ARG A 289 22.61 -4.81 -7.99
CA ARG A 289 23.98 -4.33 -8.12
C ARG A 289 24.69 -4.56 -6.78
N ASP A 290 25.59 -5.54 -6.77
CA ASP A 290 26.58 -5.74 -5.71
C ASP A 290 27.49 -4.52 -5.55
#